data_AF-A0A2I0NC69-F1
#
_entry.id   AF-A0A2I0NC69-F1
#
_cell.length_a   1.000
_cell.length_b   1.000
_cell.length_c   1.000
_cell.angle_alpha   90.00
_cell.angle_beta   90.00
_cell.angle_gamma   90.00
#
_symmetry.space_group_name_H-M   'P 1'
#
loop_
_entity.id
_entity.type
_entity.pdbx_description
1 polymer ?
#
loop_
_entity_poly.entity_id
_entity_poly.type
_entity_poly.pdbx_seq_one_letter_code
_entity_poly.pdbx_strand_id
1 'polypeptide(L)'
;MSIDNFRKEIDQIDNQIIELLNKRVNFAQKIGEIKKEKKLPIYVPERERAIYDKIASVNQGPMPTSAIQNIFREIISCSRDLERPLRISYLGPAGTYTHQASLYHFGSATEQINCGSIRDVFVEVEKYKADYGIVPIENSYNGVVFQTLDAFLDFDLKIIAEIYLRIRHSLLSNEKDLSRIKKIYSHPQSFEQCRVFLNSQLSHAQKIEVVSNSQAALMASGESGAAAIASHINADLYNLKIAAGDIEDAPDNYTRFVVLGKESPGKALHNKTSLIFSIVDRPGALSDVLKVFSSRAINLTKIESRPSKRKAWDYV
;
A
#
# COMPACT_ATOMS: atom_id res chain seq x y z
N MET A 1 -27.51 10.73 -34.96
CA MET A 1 -26.27 11.43 -34.54
C MET A 1 -25.08 10.68 -35.10
N SER A 2 -24.09 11.38 -35.65
CA SER A 2 -22.84 10.75 -36.09
C SER A 2 -21.88 10.57 -34.91
N ILE A 3 -20.88 9.70 -35.07
CA ILE A 3 -19.77 9.55 -34.12
C ILE A 3 -19.10 10.90 -33.82
N ASP A 4 -18.94 11.74 -34.85
CA ASP A 4 -18.31 13.06 -34.71
C ASP A 4 -19.13 14.03 -33.86
N ASN A 5 -20.46 13.91 -33.86
CA ASN A 5 -21.29 14.72 -32.96
C ASN A 5 -21.07 14.30 -31.50
N PHE A 6 -21.02 13.00 -31.20
CA PHE A 6 -20.72 12.54 -29.84
C PHE A 6 -19.31 12.92 -29.38
N ARG A 7 -18.32 12.90 -30.28
CA ARG A 7 -16.97 13.37 -29.96
C ARG A 7 -16.95 14.86 -29.56
N LYS A 8 -17.67 15.71 -30.29
CA LYS A 8 -17.78 17.14 -29.92
C LYS A 8 -18.44 17.36 -28.57
N GLU A 9 -19.47 16.57 -28.23
CA GLU A 9 -20.09 16.61 -26.90
C GLU A 9 -19.10 16.17 -25.81
N ILE A 10 -18.31 15.11 -26.06
CA ILE A 10 -17.23 14.68 -25.15
C ILE A 10 -16.20 15.79 -24.97
N ASP A 11 -15.74 16.43 -26.04
CA ASP A 11 -14.76 17.52 -25.97
C ASP A 11 -15.29 18.70 -25.11
N GLN A 12 -16.59 19.02 -25.21
CA GLN A 12 -17.20 20.04 -24.37
C GLN A 12 -17.23 19.63 -22.89
N ILE A 13 -17.55 18.37 -22.60
CA ILE A 13 -17.51 17.83 -21.24
C ILE A 13 -16.09 17.85 -20.68
N ASP A 14 -15.09 17.45 -21.46
CA ASP A 14 -13.68 17.44 -21.06
C ASP A 14 -13.18 18.85 -20.68
N ASN A 15 -13.58 19.87 -21.45
CA ASN A 15 -13.30 21.27 -21.12
C ASN A 15 -13.93 21.69 -19.78
N GLN A 16 -15.17 21.28 -19.51
CA GLN A 16 -15.83 21.54 -18.22
C GLN A 16 -15.14 20.81 -17.06
N ILE A 17 -14.70 19.57 -17.27
CA ILE A 17 -13.93 18.81 -16.28
C ILE A 17 -12.66 19.57 -15.92
N ILE A 18 -11.90 20.04 -16.91
CA ILE A 18 -10.67 20.82 -16.69
C ILE A 18 -10.97 22.10 -15.90
N GLU A 19 -12.02 22.84 -16.26
CA GLU A 19 -12.43 24.05 -15.54
C GLU A 19 -12.76 23.76 -14.07
N LEU A 20 -13.52 22.70 -13.81
CA LEU A 20 -13.89 22.27 -12.45
C LEU A 20 -12.68 21.81 -11.64
N LEU A 21 -11.74 21.10 -12.27
CA LEU A 21 -10.49 20.69 -11.63
C LEU A 21 -9.66 21.92 -11.22
N ASN A 22 -9.49 22.89 -12.11
CA ASN A 22 -8.78 24.14 -11.82
C ASN A 22 -9.45 24.91 -10.68
N LYS A 23 -10.79 25.05 -10.70
CA LYS A 23 -11.54 25.67 -9.60
C LYS A 23 -11.30 24.95 -8.27
N ARG A 24 -11.34 23.61 -8.27
CA ARG A 24 -11.09 22.79 -7.07
C ARG A 24 -9.67 23.00 -6.53
N VAL A 25 -8.67 22.98 -7.41
CA VAL A 25 -7.26 23.17 -7.06
C VAL A 25 -7.02 24.57 -6.46
N ASN A 26 -7.63 25.63 -7.03
CA ASN A 26 -7.55 26.98 -6.46
C ASN A 26 -8.07 27.06 -5.02
N PHE A 27 -9.14 26.32 -4.70
CA PHE A 27 -9.61 26.22 -3.31
C PHE A 27 -8.67 25.40 -2.43
N ALA A 28 -8.07 24.32 -2.95
CA ALA A 28 -7.07 23.54 -2.22
C ALA A 28 -5.85 24.40 -1.86
N GLN A 29 -5.36 25.24 -2.78
CA GLN A 29 -4.25 26.17 -2.51
C GLN A 29 -4.58 27.17 -1.39
N LYS A 30 -5.76 27.80 -1.44
CA LYS A 30 -6.24 28.68 -0.36
C LYS A 30 -6.33 27.95 0.99
N ILE A 31 -6.78 26.70 0.99
CA ILE A 31 -6.79 25.86 2.20
C ILE A 31 -5.36 25.58 2.66
N GLY A 32 -4.43 25.31 1.75
CA GLY A 32 -3.00 25.12 2.03
C GLY A 32 -2.37 26.34 2.70
N GLU A 33 -2.66 27.54 2.23
CA GLU A 33 -2.22 28.81 2.85
C GLU A 33 -2.72 28.91 4.30
N ILE A 34 -4.02 28.68 4.53
CA ILE A 34 -4.62 28.71 5.87
C ILE A 34 -4.00 27.65 6.78
N LYS A 35 -3.79 26.42 6.27
CA LYS A 35 -3.15 25.35 7.03
C LYS A 35 -1.72 25.71 7.40
N LYS A 36 -0.96 26.32 6.48
CA LYS A 36 0.41 26.75 6.71
C LYS A 36 0.49 27.83 7.79
N GLU A 37 -0.38 28.84 7.73
CA GLU A 37 -0.49 29.88 8.76
C GLU A 37 -0.83 29.30 10.14
N LYS A 38 -1.79 28.36 10.17
CA LYS A 38 -2.27 27.73 11.41
C LYS A 38 -1.45 26.52 11.86
N LYS A 39 -0.39 26.16 11.14
CA LYS A 39 0.44 24.95 11.36
C LYS A 39 -0.40 23.66 11.46
N LEU A 40 -1.45 23.56 10.65
CA LEU A 40 -2.31 22.38 10.60
C LEU A 40 -1.71 21.29 9.70
N PRO A 41 -2.00 20.01 9.97
CA PRO A 41 -1.54 18.92 9.12
C PRO A 41 -2.15 19.01 7.71
N ILE A 42 -1.32 18.72 6.71
CA ILE A 42 -1.75 18.72 5.30
C ILE A 42 -2.62 17.51 5.01
N TYR A 43 -2.18 16.33 5.45
CA TYR A 43 -2.88 15.07 5.28
C TYR A 43 -3.74 14.77 6.51
N VAL A 44 -5.04 14.60 6.27
CA VAL A 44 -6.07 14.39 7.28
C VAL A 44 -6.89 13.15 6.86
N PRO A 45 -6.55 11.95 7.36
CA PRO A 45 -7.13 10.68 6.92
C PRO A 45 -8.66 10.66 6.96
N GLU A 46 -9.25 11.15 8.05
CA GLU A 46 -10.69 11.18 8.26
C GLU A 46 -11.41 12.07 7.25
N ARG A 47 -10.76 13.14 6.79
CA ARG A 47 -11.32 14.05 5.77
C ARG A 47 -11.37 13.37 4.41
N GLU A 48 -10.32 12.65 4.04
CA GLU A 48 -10.28 11.90 2.78
C GLU A 48 -11.28 10.76 2.78
N ARG A 49 -11.41 10.05 3.90
CA ARG A 49 -12.43 9.02 4.05
C ARG A 49 -13.83 9.58 3.84
N ALA A 50 -14.14 10.74 4.45
CA ALA A 50 -15.43 11.41 4.26
C ALA A 50 -15.68 11.83 2.80
N ILE A 51 -14.62 12.17 2.04
CA ILE A 51 -14.74 12.46 0.60
C ILE A 51 -15.11 11.18 -0.15
N TYR A 52 -14.44 10.07 0.11
CA TYR A 52 -14.75 8.79 -0.56
C TYR A 52 -16.13 8.23 -0.22
N ASP A 53 -16.56 8.36 1.03
CA ASP A 53 -17.90 7.96 1.46
C ASP A 53 -18.97 8.84 0.79
N LYS A 54 -18.71 10.15 0.64
CA LYS A 54 -19.59 11.06 -0.11
C LYS A 54 -19.62 10.71 -1.60
N ILE A 55 -18.49 10.40 -2.22
CA ILE A 55 -18.44 9.97 -3.62
C ILE A 55 -19.27 8.71 -3.83
N ALA A 56 -19.16 7.75 -2.92
CA ALA A 56 -19.93 6.51 -2.97
C ALA A 56 -21.44 6.74 -2.87
N SER A 57 -21.89 7.71 -2.07
CA SER A 57 -23.32 8.00 -1.92
C SER A 57 -23.92 8.81 -3.07
N VAL A 58 -23.13 9.62 -3.78
CA VAL A 58 -23.62 10.46 -4.89
C VAL A 58 -23.44 9.82 -6.27
N ASN A 59 -22.62 8.77 -6.40
CA ASN A 59 -22.40 8.11 -7.68
C ASN A 59 -23.67 7.36 -8.15
N GLN A 60 -24.34 7.92 -9.15
CA GLN A 60 -25.48 7.30 -9.84
C GLN A 60 -25.15 6.96 -11.31
N GLY A 61 -23.88 7.14 -11.69
CA GLY A 61 -23.41 6.96 -13.06
C GLY A 61 -23.07 5.51 -13.40
N PRO A 62 -22.78 5.23 -14.68
CA PRO A 62 -22.41 3.90 -15.15
C PRO A 62 -21.00 3.46 -14.70
N MET A 63 -20.16 4.40 -14.26
CA MET A 63 -18.82 4.09 -13.79
C MET A 63 -18.86 3.46 -12.40
N PRO A 64 -18.14 2.34 -12.17
CA PRO A 64 -18.02 1.76 -10.84
C PRO A 64 -17.47 2.78 -9.84
N THR A 65 -18.02 2.80 -8.62
CA THR A 65 -17.59 3.73 -7.56
C THR A 65 -16.09 3.63 -7.26
N SER A 66 -15.50 2.44 -7.35
CA SER A 66 -14.06 2.23 -7.17
C SER A 66 -13.22 2.99 -8.21
N ALA A 67 -13.67 3.06 -9.46
CA ALA A 67 -12.98 3.79 -10.52
C ALA A 67 -13.04 5.31 -10.27
N ILE A 68 -14.19 5.83 -9.84
CA ILE A 68 -14.33 7.26 -9.47
C ILE A 68 -13.44 7.59 -8.27
N GLN A 69 -13.38 6.72 -7.26
CA GLN A 69 -12.49 6.89 -6.11
C GLN A 69 -11.01 6.94 -6.52
N ASN A 70 -10.59 6.15 -7.51
CA ASN A 70 -9.23 6.21 -8.04
C ASN A 70 -8.94 7.55 -8.75
N ILE A 71 -9.88 8.07 -9.54
CA ILE A 71 -9.73 9.39 -10.18
C ILE A 71 -9.62 10.48 -9.11
N PHE A 72 -10.52 10.48 -8.13
CA PHE A 72 -10.49 11.47 -7.05
C PHE A 72 -9.25 11.39 -6.18
N ARG A 73 -8.68 10.21 -6.02
CA ARG A 73 -7.41 10.02 -5.31
C ARG A 73 -6.26 10.73 -6.00
N GLU A 74 -6.14 10.62 -7.32
CA GLU A 74 -5.11 11.36 -8.06
C GLU A 74 -5.37 12.86 -8.03
N ILE A 75 -6.64 13.29 -8.15
CA ILE A 75 -6.99 14.71 -8.00
C ILE A 75 -6.58 15.24 -6.62
N ILE A 76 -6.86 14.49 -5.54
CA ILE A 76 -6.46 14.86 -4.17
C ILE A 76 -4.93 14.86 -4.06
N SER A 77 -4.25 13.85 -4.62
CA SER A 77 -2.79 13.73 -4.62
C SER A 77 -2.14 14.95 -5.24
N CYS A 78 -2.50 15.32 -6.48
CA CYS A 78 -1.98 16.52 -7.15
C CYS A 78 -2.33 17.80 -6.39
N SER A 79 -3.51 17.87 -5.76
CA SER A 79 -3.89 19.04 -4.96
C SER A 79 -3.00 19.20 -3.72
N ARG A 80 -2.68 18.09 -3.04
CA ARG A 80 -1.77 18.10 -1.87
C ARG A 80 -0.36 18.50 -2.28
N ASP A 81 0.12 17.99 -3.40
CA ASP A 81 1.45 18.32 -3.93
C ASP A 81 1.62 19.82 -4.15
N LEU A 82 0.57 20.49 -4.66
CA LEU A 82 0.53 21.93 -4.81
C LEU A 82 0.46 22.71 -3.49
N GLU A 83 -0.07 22.12 -2.39
CA GLU A 83 0.02 22.70 -1.04
C GLU A 83 1.46 22.57 -0.50
N ARG A 84 1.99 21.34 -0.53
CA ARG A 84 3.37 20.96 -0.25
C ARG A 84 3.57 19.47 -0.60
N PRO A 85 4.65 19.10 -1.31
CA PRO A 85 4.98 17.69 -1.56
C PRO A 85 5.10 16.89 -0.26
N LEU A 86 4.39 15.75 -0.19
CA LEU A 86 4.52 14.81 0.92
C LEU A 86 5.65 13.83 0.65
N ARG A 87 6.50 13.62 1.65
CA ARG A 87 7.57 12.63 1.63
C ARG A 87 7.12 11.34 2.31
N ILE A 88 7.06 10.25 1.57
CA ILE A 88 6.57 8.95 2.06
C ILE A 88 7.72 7.96 2.07
N SER A 89 8.12 7.50 3.26
CA SER A 89 9.08 6.41 3.39
C SER A 89 8.41 5.05 3.26
N TYR A 90 9.07 4.10 2.60
CA TYR A 90 8.54 2.75 2.44
C TYR A 90 9.67 1.73 2.38
N LEU A 91 9.34 0.48 2.74
CA LEU A 91 10.25 -0.66 2.55
C LEU A 91 10.37 -0.96 1.06
N GLY A 92 11.46 -0.51 0.45
CA GLY A 92 11.68 -0.68 -0.99
C GLY A 92 12.41 -1.98 -1.35
N PRO A 93 12.97 -2.05 -2.57
CA PRO A 93 13.12 -0.97 -3.56
C PRO A 93 11.81 -0.52 -4.25
N ALA A 94 11.89 0.46 -5.14
CA ALA A 94 10.77 0.88 -5.98
C ALA A 94 10.21 -0.32 -6.77
N GLY A 95 8.90 -0.47 -6.81
CA GLY A 95 8.22 -1.60 -7.46
C GLY A 95 7.85 -2.74 -6.52
N THR A 96 8.22 -2.69 -5.23
CA THR A 96 7.71 -3.62 -4.21
C THR A 96 6.22 -3.38 -3.94
N TYR A 97 5.58 -4.33 -3.26
CA TYR A 97 4.20 -4.17 -2.80
C TYR A 97 4.03 -3.03 -1.78
N THR A 98 5.07 -2.70 -1.00
CA THR A 98 5.03 -1.54 -0.11
C THR A 98 5.06 -0.23 -0.90
N HIS A 99 5.86 -0.15 -1.97
CA HIS A 99 5.82 0.98 -2.91
C HIS A 99 4.43 1.11 -3.55
N GLN A 100 3.86 -0.01 -3.99
CA GLN A 100 2.51 -0.02 -4.56
C GLN A 100 1.45 0.42 -3.54
N ALA A 101 1.57 0.02 -2.27
CA ALA A 101 0.69 0.48 -1.19
C ALA A 101 0.83 1.98 -0.95
N SER A 102 2.02 2.55 -1.13
CA SER A 102 2.28 4.01 -1.08
C SER A 102 1.54 4.77 -2.16
N LEU A 103 1.75 4.37 -3.43
CA LEU A 103 1.06 4.96 -4.56
C LEU A 103 -0.45 4.77 -4.46
N TYR A 104 -0.89 3.59 -4.01
CA TYR A 104 -2.29 3.36 -3.72
C TYR A 104 -2.77 4.33 -2.64
N HIS A 105 -2.12 4.49 -1.49
CA HIS A 105 -2.71 5.32 -0.44
C HIS A 105 -2.62 6.83 -0.70
N PHE A 106 -1.47 7.32 -1.17
CA PHE A 106 -1.18 8.75 -1.31
C PHE A 106 -1.26 9.27 -2.76
N GLY A 107 -1.49 8.41 -3.74
CA GLY A 107 -1.47 8.77 -5.16
C GLY A 107 -0.05 9.04 -5.68
N SER A 108 0.04 9.36 -6.97
CA SER A 108 1.32 9.44 -7.67
C SER A 108 2.14 10.71 -7.39
N ALA A 109 1.51 11.81 -6.97
CA ALA A 109 2.17 13.10 -6.73
C ALA A 109 2.75 13.20 -5.31
N THR A 110 3.68 12.30 -4.98
CA THR A 110 4.40 12.28 -3.70
C THR A 110 5.87 11.94 -3.87
N GLU A 111 6.72 12.48 -3.00
CA GLU A 111 8.14 12.15 -2.97
C GLU A 111 8.35 10.83 -2.22
N GLN A 112 8.90 9.83 -2.91
CA GLN A 112 9.03 8.47 -2.41
C GLN A 112 10.44 8.22 -1.86
N ILE A 113 10.56 7.93 -0.56
CA ILE A 113 11.82 7.64 0.13
C ILE A 113 11.97 6.13 0.29
N ASN A 114 12.91 5.56 -0.46
CA ASN A 114 13.25 4.13 -0.39
C ASN A 114 14.06 3.82 0.87
N CYS A 115 13.58 2.89 1.69
CA CYS A 115 14.26 2.39 2.88
C CYS A 115 14.67 0.92 2.72
N GLY A 116 15.86 0.57 3.20
CA GLY A 116 16.41 -0.80 3.14
C GLY A 116 15.83 -1.76 4.18
N SER A 117 15.25 -1.24 5.27
CA SER A 117 14.61 -2.04 6.31
C SER A 117 13.35 -1.38 6.85
N ILE A 118 12.50 -2.18 7.51
CA ILE A 118 11.29 -1.67 8.20
C ILE A 118 11.69 -0.66 9.28
N ARG A 119 12.77 -0.92 10.02
CA ARG A 119 13.27 -0.01 11.06
C ARG A 119 13.64 1.35 10.48
N ASP A 120 14.27 1.38 9.30
CA ASP A 120 14.65 2.64 8.65
C ASP A 120 13.42 3.47 8.29
N VAL A 121 12.30 2.85 7.89
CA VAL A 121 11.04 3.57 7.64
C VAL A 121 10.58 4.32 8.90
N PHE A 122 10.63 3.68 10.07
CA PHE A 122 10.30 4.31 11.35
C PHE A 122 11.27 5.46 11.67
N VAL A 123 12.58 5.26 11.49
CA VAL A 123 13.61 6.28 11.73
C VAL A 123 13.40 7.51 10.86
N GLU A 124 13.07 7.33 9.58
CA GLU A 124 12.86 8.44 8.65
C GLU A 124 11.65 9.30 9.03
N VAL A 125 10.55 8.67 9.50
CA VAL A 125 9.38 9.39 10.02
C VAL A 125 9.72 10.08 11.34
N GLU A 126 10.33 9.37 12.29
CA GLU A 126 10.72 9.93 13.60
C GLU A 126 11.61 11.16 13.45
N LYS A 127 12.57 11.14 12.51
CA LYS A 127 13.51 12.24 12.26
C LYS A 127 12.96 13.37 11.37
N TYR A 128 11.67 13.36 11.02
CA TYR A 128 11.04 14.36 10.13
C TYR A 128 11.65 14.42 8.72
N LYS A 129 12.32 13.35 8.29
CA LYS A 129 12.82 13.22 6.92
C LYS A 129 11.73 12.71 5.98
N ALA A 130 10.84 11.85 6.49
CA ALA A 130 9.57 11.52 5.87
C ALA A 130 8.42 12.11 6.70
N ASP A 131 7.33 12.49 6.01
CA ASP A 131 6.09 12.90 6.66
C ASP A 131 5.32 11.68 7.19
N TYR A 132 5.30 10.60 6.40
CA TYR A 132 4.63 9.35 6.71
C TYR A 132 5.47 8.15 6.26
N GLY A 133 5.23 7.00 6.88
CA GLY A 133 5.91 5.74 6.55
C GLY A 133 4.92 4.64 6.24
N ILE A 134 5.26 3.71 5.36
CA ILE A 134 4.42 2.54 5.06
C ILE A 134 5.19 1.26 5.31
N VAL A 135 4.59 0.39 6.10
CA VAL A 135 5.17 -0.90 6.48
C VAL A 135 4.10 -2.00 6.44
N PRO A 136 4.45 -3.23 6.01
CA PRO A 136 3.54 -4.36 6.11
C PRO A 136 3.41 -4.77 7.59
N ILE A 137 2.21 -5.12 8.03
CA ILE A 137 1.98 -5.61 9.40
C ILE A 137 1.52 -7.07 9.41
N GLU A 138 0.86 -7.52 8.35
CA GLU A 138 0.26 -8.85 8.27
C GLU A 138 0.04 -9.24 6.80
N ASN A 139 0.27 -10.50 6.47
CA ASN A 139 -0.11 -11.11 5.20
C ASN A 139 -1.03 -12.31 5.47
N SER A 140 -2.03 -12.52 4.61
CA SER A 140 -3.04 -13.56 4.80
C SER A 140 -2.48 -15.00 4.75
N TYR A 141 -1.32 -15.22 4.11
CA TYR A 141 -0.67 -16.52 4.01
C TYR A 141 0.53 -16.66 4.96
N ASN A 142 1.33 -15.60 5.09
CA ASN A 142 2.58 -15.63 5.86
C ASN A 142 2.43 -15.11 7.30
N GLY A 143 1.23 -14.67 7.68
CA GLY A 143 0.94 -14.20 9.02
C GLY A 143 1.56 -12.84 9.32
N VAL A 144 1.97 -12.65 10.57
CA VAL A 144 2.37 -11.35 11.11
C VAL A 144 3.79 -10.97 10.72
N VAL A 145 3.98 -9.70 10.36
CA VAL A 145 5.32 -9.13 10.15
C VAL A 145 5.89 -8.66 11.48
N PHE A 146 6.58 -9.56 12.18
CA PHE A 146 7.11 -9.30 13.52
C PHE A 146 8.09 -8.13 13.61
N GLN A 147 8.84 -7.85 12.54
CA GLN A 147 9.76 -6.70 12.49
C GLN A 147 9.02 -5.36 12.67
N THR A 148 7.82 -5.24 12.10
CA THR A 148 6.97 -4.05 12.25
C THR A 148 6.47 -3.92 13.69
N LEU A 149 6.01 -5.02 14.27
CA LEU A 149 5.55 -5.02 15.66
C LEU A 149 6.69 -4.72 16.66
N ASP A 150 7.89 -5.23 16.39
CA ASP A 150 9.08 -4.94 17.20
C ASP A 150 9.47 -3.45 17.09
N ALA A 151 9.36 -2.85 15.91
CA ALA A 151 9.62 -1.42 15.75
C ALA A 151 8.67 -0.55 16.59
N PHE A 152 7.38 -0.91 16.71
CA PHE A 152 6.45 -0.19 17.59
C PHE A 152 6.82 -0.21 19.09
N LEU A 153 7.71 -1.10 19.53
CA LEU A 153 8.22 -1.09 20.92
C LEU A 153 9.34 -0.07 21.15
N ASP A 154 10.00 0.35 20.08
CA ASP A 154 11.17 1.23 20.11
C ASP A 154 10.85 2.67 19.69
N PHE A 155 9.78 2.88 18.93
CA PHE A 155 9.40 4.17 18.36
C PHE A 155 7.99 4.59 18.78
N ASP A 156 7.83 5.86 19.17
CA ASP A 156 6.52 6.44 19.50
C ASP A 156 5.76 6.97 18.27
N LEU A 157 5.63 6.12 17.25
CA LEU A 157 4.82 6.41 16.06
C LEU A 157 3.42 5.80 16.19
N LYS A 158 2.45 6.45 15.54
CA LYS A 158 1.03 6.05 15.55
C LYS A 158 0.63 5.49 14.19
N ILE A 159 -0.32 4.55 14.21
CA ILE A 159 -0.98 4.07 12.99
C ILE A 159 -2.09 5.06 12.64
N ILE A 160 -1.98 5.71 11.47
CA ILE A 160 -2.94 6.73 11.02
C ILE A 160 -3.90 6.22 9.95
N ALA A 161 -3.55 5.12 9.27
CA ALA A 161 -4.40 4.44 8.31
C ALA A 161 -3.94 2.98 8.13
N GLU A 162 -4.82 2.15 7.57
CA GLU A 162 -4.50 0.79 7.13
C GLU A 162 -4.89 0.61 5.67
N ILE A 163 -4.10 -0.22 4.96
CA ILE A 163 -4.26 -0.48 3.54
C ILE A 163 -4.30 -1.99 3.36
N TYR A 164 -5.32 -2.51 2.69
CA TYR A 164 -5.39 -3.89 2.26
C TYR A 164 -5.07 -3.95 0.77
N LEU A 165 -3.93 -4.53 0.42
CA LEU A 165 -3.50 -4.67 -0.96
C LEU A 165 -3.55 -6.15 -1.37
N ARG A 166 -4.28 -6.45 -2.45
CA ARG A 166 -4.24 -7.77 -3.07
C ARG A 166 -2.90 -7.97 -3.78
N ILE A 167 -2.20 -9.01 -3.39
CA ILE A 167 -0.92 -9.43 -3.94
C ILE A 167 -1.20 -10.25 -5.20
N ARG A 168 -0.90 -9.65 -6.36
CA ARG A 168 -1.06 -10.27 -7.67
C ARG A 168 0.29 -10.36 -8.33
N HIS A 169 0.68 -11.58 -8.67
CA HIS A 169 1.95 -11.84 -9.33
C HIS A 169 1.73 -11.86 -10.84
N SER A 170 2.64 -11.24 -11.57
CA SER A 170 2.67 -11.25 -13.03
C SER A 170 4.01 -11.80 -13.48
N LEU A 171 3.99 -12.60 -14.55
CA LEU A 171 5.17 -12.97 -15.28
C LEU A 171 5.53 -11.82 -16.23
N LEU A 172 6.69 -11.20 -16.00
CA LEU A 172 7.20 -10.09 -16.78
C LEU A 172 8.35 -10.56 -17.66
N SER A 173 8.28 -10.30 -18.97
CA SER A 173 9.35 -10.63 -19.92
C SER A 173 9.25 -9.76 -21.17
N ASN A 174 10.37 -9.61 -21.89
CA ASN A 174 10.39 -9.01 -23.22
C ASN A 174 10.24 -10.05 -24.34
N GLU A 175 10.32 -11.34 -24.01
CA GLU A 175 10.06 -12.41 -24.96
C GLU A 175 8.57 -12.47 -25.31
N LYS A 176 8.26 -12.65 -26.61
CA LYS A 176 6.88 -12.75 -27.09
C LYS A 176 6.28 -14.14 -26.86
N ASP A 177 7.12 -15.15 -26.73
CA ASP A 177 6.74 -16.55 -26.57
C ASP A 177 7.33 -17.09 -25.27
N LEU A 178 6.47 -17.71 -24.46
CA LEU A 178 6.84 -18.32 -23.18
C LEU A 178 7.89 -19.43 -23.37
N SER A 179 7.90 -20.12 -24.52
CA SER A 179 8.86 -21.19 -24.81
C SER A 179 10.32 -20.71 -24.90
N ARG A 180 10.54 -19.41 -25.11
CA ARG A 180 11.87 -18.80 -25.22
C ARG A 180 12.45 -18.41 -23.87
N ILE A 181 11.65 -18.46 -22.80
CA ILE A 181 12.07 -18.11 -21.45
C ILE A 181 12.91 -19.25 -20.89
N LYS A 182 14.20 -19.00 -20.71
CA LYS A 182 15.18 -19.95 -20.18
C LYS A 182 15.42 -19.76 -18.68
N LYS A 183 15.22 -18.55 -18.17
CA LYS A 183 15.47 -18.19 -16.78
C LYS A 183 14.33 -17.38 -16.19
N ILE A 184 14.03 -17.62 -14.94
CA ILE A 184 13.02 -16.89 -14.18
C ILE A 184 13.67 -16.39 -12.90
N TYR A 185 13.62 -15.08 -12.68
CA TYR A 185 14.06 -14.45 -11.45
C TYR A 185 12.86 -14.19 -10.53
N SER A 186 12.98 -14.49 -9.24
CA SER A 186 12.00 -14.04 -8.24
C SER A 186 12.50 -14.20 -6.82
N HIS A 187 11.77 -13.63 -5.86
CA HIS A 187 11.95 -13.94 -4.46
C HIS A 187 11.49 -15.38 -4.15
N PRO A 188 12.15 -16.12 -3.22
CA PRO A 188 11.78 -17.50 -2.89
C PRO A 188 10.29 -17.68 -2.58
N GLN A 189 9.72 -16.79 -1.77
CA GLN A 189 8.29 -16.81 -1.43
C GLN A 189 7.37 -16.66 -2.64
N SER A 190 7.76 -15.89 -3.66
CA SER A 190 6.97 -15.71 -4.88
C SER A 190 7.04 -16.95 -5.77
N PHE A 191 8.18 -17.66 -5.79
CA PHE A 191 8.27 -18.96 -6.46
C PHE A 191 7.33 -19.97 -5.83
N GLU A 192 7.28 -20.03 -4.49
CA GLU A 192 6.38 -20.92 -3.76
C GLU A 192 4.90 -20.60 -4.01
N GLN A 193 4.59 -19.32 -4.21
CA GLN A 193 3.24 -18.82 -4.48
C GLN A 193 2.80 -18.95 -5.95
N CYS A 194 3.67 -19.37 -6.87
CA CYS A 194 3.33 -19.50 -8.30
C CYS A 194 3.70 -20.88 -8.87
N ARG A 195 3.74 -21.92 -8.03
CA ARG A 195 4.29 -23.23 -8.43
C ARG A 195 3.45 -23.91 -9.49
N VAL A 196 2.12 -23.77 -9.43
CA VAL A 196 1.20 -24.44 -10.36
C VAL A 196 1.40 -23.89 -11.77
N PHE A 197 1.45 -22.55 -11.90
CA PHE A 197 1.70 -21.90 -13.18
C PHE A 197 3.09 -22.26 -13.73
N LEU A 198 4.14 -22.16 -12.89
CA LEU A 198 5.51 -22.43 -13.33
C LEU A 198 5.71 -23.86 -13.78
N ASN A 199 5.15 -24.84 -13.08
CA ASN A 199 5.30 -26.25 -13.43
C ASN A 199 4.50 -26.61 -14.70
N SER A 200 3.40 -25.91 -14.98
CA SER A 200 2.57 -26.18 -16.16
C SER A 200 3.09 -25.52 -17.44
N GLN A 201 3.58 -24.27 -17.37
CA GLN A 201 3.96 -23.49 -18.56
C GLN A 201 5.48 -23.38 -18.75
N LEU A 202 6.26 -23.42 -17.68
CA LEU A 202 7.69 -23.03 -17.68
C LEU A 202 8.57 -24.03 -16.93
N SER A 203 8.22 -25.31 -16.96
CA SER A 203 8.97 -26.38 -16.28
C SER A 203 10.42 -26.55 -16.78
N HIS A 204 10.70 -26.06 -18.00
CA HIS A 204 12.03 -26.07 -18.61
C HIS A 204 12.93 -24.90 -18.18
N ALA A 205 12.35 -23.84 -17.60
CA ALA A 205 13.09 -22.64 -17.25
C ALA A 205 13.80 -22.78 -15.90
N GLN A 206 15.04 -22.30 -15.82
CA GLN A 206 15.82 -22.26 -14.59
C GLN A 206 15.25 -21.20 -13.63
N LYS A 207 14.96 -21.59 -12.39
CA LYS A 207 14.50 -20.69 -11.32
C LYS A 207 15.71 -20.11 -10.58
N ILE A 208 15.81 -18.79 -10.49
CA ILE A 208 16.91 -18.06 -9.85
C ILE A 208 16.34 -17.17 -8.75
N GLU A 209 16.75 -17.45 -7.51
CA GLU A 209 16.30 -16.72 -6.33
C GLU A 209 17.04 -15.39 -6.17
N VAL A 210 16.29 -14.34 -5.86
CA VAL A 210 16.81 -12.98 -5.62
C VAL A 210 16.16 -12.36 -4.40
N VAL A 211 16.75 -11.25 -3.93
CA VAL A 211 16.35 -10.59 -2.68
C VAL A 211 14.98 -9.89 -2.73
N SER A 212 14.46 -9.55 -3.92
CA SER A 212 13.12 -8.96 -4.05
C SER A 212 12.54 -9.15 -5.46
N ASN A 213 11.20 -9.09 -5.57
CA ASN A 213 10.51 -9.17 -6.86
C ASN A 213 10.84 -7.99 -7.79
N SER A 214 11.06 -6.79 -7.24
CA SER A 214 11.49 -5.64 -8.04
C SER A 214 12.91 -5.84 -8.58
N GLN A 215 13.83 -6.37 -7.76
CA GLN A 215 15.16 -6.76 -8.23
C GLN A 215 15.10 -7.83 -9.32
N ALA A 216 14.15 -8.77 -9.22
CA ALA A 216 13.92 -9.77 -10.26
C ALA A 216 13.55 -9.13 -11.60
N ALA A 217 12.63 -8.17 -11.59
CA ALA A 217 12.22 -7.44 -12.78
C ALA A 217 13.38 -6.63 -13.38
N LEU A 218 14.19 -5.97 -12.55
CA LEU A 218 15.40 -5.29 -13.00
C LEU A 218 16.36 -6.28 -13.70
N MET A 219 16.65 -7.45 -13.10
CA MET A 219 17.51 -8.46 -13.72
C MET A 219 16.95 -8.99 -15.04
N ALA A 220 15.65 -9.28 -15.11
CA ALA A 220 15.02 -9.77 -16.33
C ALA A 220 15.01 -8.72 -17.46
N SER A 221 14.97 -7.42 -17.13
CA SER A 221 15.06 -6.35 -18.14
C SER A 221 16.41 -6.30 -18.85
N GLY A 222 17.48 -6.76 -18.20
CA GLY A 222 18.84 -6.76 -18.73
C GLY A 222 19.26 -8.02 -19.50
N GLU A 223 18.43 -9.08 -19.54
CA GLU A 223 18.79 -10.38 -20.11
C GLU A 223 17.72 -10.92 -21.07
N SER A 224 18.13 -11.28 -22.29
CA SER A 224 17.22 -11.94 -23.26
C SER A 224 16.95 -13.39 -22.86
N GLY A 225 15.73 -13.86 -23.09
CA GLY A 225 15.27 -15.16 -22.60
C GLY A 225 15.06 -15.22 -21.08
N ALA A 226 15.06 -14.09 -20.38
CA ALA A 226 14.74 -14.03 -18.96
C ALA A 226 13.30 -13.55 -18.72
N ALA A 227 12.75 -13.97 -17.60
CA ALA A 227 11.50 -13.47 -17.06
C ALA A 227 11.62 -13.18 -15.56
N ALA A 228 10.69 -12.40 -15.03
CA ALA A 228 10.59 -12.13 -13.61
C ALA A 228 9.17 -12.37 -13.12
N ILE A 229 9.03 -12.83 -11.87
CA ILE A 229 7.75 -12.82 -11.17
C ILE A 229 7.73 -11.61 -10.25
N ALA A 230 6.87 -10.64 -10.58
CA ALA A 230 6.72 -9.39 -9.84
C ALA A 230 5.32 -8.79 -10.00
N SER A 231 5.03 -7.70 -9.28
CA SER A 231 3.79 -6.96 -9.50
C SER A 231 3.81 -6.26 -10.85
N HIS A 232 2.63 -6.09 -11.46
CA HIS A 232 2.46 -5.42 -12.76
C HIS A 232 3.12 -4.04 -12.88
N ILE A 233 3.23 -3.27 -11.78
CA ILE A 233 3.89 -1.95 -11.82
C ILE A 233 5.37 -2.02 -12.23
N ASN A 234 6.00 -3.18 -12.08
CA ASN A 234 7.39 -3.39 -12.52
C ASN A 234 7.50 -3.49 -14.05
N ALA A 235 6.40 -3.75 -14.77
CA ALA A 235 6.37 -3.73 -16.23
C ALA A 235 6.74 -2.34 -16.75
N ASP A 236 6.07 -1.30 -16.23
CA ASP A 236 6.34 0.08 -16.61
C ASP A 236 7.69 0.58 -16.07
N LEU A 237 8.03 0.26 -14.82
CA LEU A 237 9.28 0.71 -14.18
C LEU A 237 10.54 0.19 -14.90
N TYR A 238 10.50 -1.03 -15.43
CA TYR A 238 11.66 -1.68 -16.04
C TYR A 238 11.47 -1.97 -17.54
N ASN A 239 10.47 -1.35 -18.17
CA ASN A 239 10.15 -1.50 -19.59
C ASN A 239 10.06 -2.98 -20.02
N LEU A 240 9.35 -3.77 -19.22
CA LEU A 240 9.01 -5.17 -19.47
C LEU A 240 7.56 -5.29 -19.92
N LYS A 241 7.19 -6.40 -20.55
CA LYS A 241 5.81 -6.71 -20.89
C LYS A 241 5.24 -7.74 -19.93
N ILE A 242 3.94 -7.63 -19.67
CA ILE A 242 3.20 -8.65 -18.92
C ILE A 242 2.96 -9.83 -19.88
N ALA A 243 3.72 -10.91 -19.70
CA ALA A 243 3.60 -12.13 -20.48
C ALA A 243 2.42 -12.99 -19.98
N ALA A 244 2.20 -13.00 -18.67
CA ALA A 244 1.01 -13.59 -18.04
C ALA A 244 0.67 -12.81 -16.76
N GLY A 245 -0.61 -12.52 -16.54
CA GLY A 245 -1.13 -11.90 -15.33
C GLY A 245 -1.75 -12.91 -14.38
N ASP A 246 -1.86 -12.54 -13.09
CA ASP A 246 -2.55 -13.31 -12.05
C ASP A 246 -2.07 -14.78 -11.97
N ILE A 247 -0.74 -14.98 -11.92
CA ILE A 247 -0.12 -16.31 -11.93
C ILE A 247 0.04 -16.93 -10.54
N GLU A 248 -0.42 -16.24 -9.49
CA GLU A 248 -0.41 -16.77 -8.15
C GLU A 248 -1.32 -18.01 -7.99
N ASP A 249 -0.86 -18.99 -7.23
CA ASP A 249 -1.58 -20.22 -6.93
C ASP A 249 -2.86 -19.93 -6.12
N ALA A 250 -2.89 -18.83 -5.37
CA ALA A 250 -3.99 -18.48 -4.49
C ALA A 250 -4.47 -17.03 -4.73
N PRO A 251 -5.68 -16.83 -5.30
CA PRO A 251 -6.15 -15.51 -5.73
C PRO A 251 -6.46 -14.55 -4.57
N ASP A 252 -6.78 -15.09 -3.39
CA ASP A 252 -7.16 -14.32 -2.20
C ASP A 252 -5.95 -13.99 -1.30
N ASN A 253 -4.81 -13.61 -1.90
CA ASN A 253 -3.62 -13.18 -1.17
C ASN A 253 -3.65 -11.68 -0.90
N TYR A 254 -3.73 -11.30 0.37
CA TYR A 254 -3.77 -9.91 0.80
C TYR A 254 -2.67 -9.62 1.82
N THR A 255 -2.00 -8.50 1.63
CA THR A 255 -1.13 -7.92 2.66
C THR A 255 -1.79 -6.69 3.22
N ARG A 256 -1.89 -6.65 4.55
CA ARG A 256 -2.26 -5.46 5.31
C ARG A 256 -1.01 -4.64 5.58
N PHE A 257 -1.02 -3.42 5.09
CA PHE A 257 -0.04 -2.39 5.39
C PHE A 257 -0.63 -1.37 6.35
N VAL A 258 0.23 -0.70 7.11
CA VAL A 258 -0.15 0.42 7.97
C VAL A 258 0.63 1.66 7.56
N VAL A 259 -0.04 2.81 7.68
CA VAL A 259 0.57 4.12 7.50
C VAL A 259 0.97 4.64 8.88
N LEU A 260 2.25 4.96 9.03
CA LEU A 260 2.88 5.51 10.21
C LEU A 260 2.81 7.04 10.15
N GLY A 261 2.46 7.65 11.27
CA GLY A 261 2.53 9.10 11.47
C GLY A 261 2.87 9.42 12.93
N LYS A 262 3.04 10.70 13.23
CA LYS A 262 3.37 11.15 14.60
C LYS A 262 2.15 11.41 15.47
N GLU A 263 1.07 11.84 14.83
CA GLU A 263 -0.17 12.20 15.50
C GLU A 263 -1.25 11.16 15.21
N SER A 264 -2.10 10.91 16.19
CA SER A 264 -3.25 10.03 15.99
C SER A 264 -4.29 10.71 15.10
N PRO A 265 -4.94 9.96 14.19
CA PRO A 265 -5.98 10.52 13.35
C PRO A 265 -7.19 10.97 14.18
N GLY A 266 -7.98 11.89 13.63
CA GLY A 266 -9.25 12.28 14.23
C GLY A 266 -10.27 11.14 14.24
N LYS A 267 -11.40 11.33 14.93
CA LYS A 267 -12.48 10.35 14.95
C LYS A 267 -13.14 10.24 13.57
N ALA A 268 -13.22 9.02 13.04
CA ALA A 268 -13.99 8.66 11.85
C ALA A 268 -15.26 7.87 12.22
N LEU A 269 -16.08 7.53 11.23
CA LEU A 269 -17.29 6.69 11.41
C LEU A 269 -16.94 5.28 11.92
N HIS A 270 -15.88 4.69 11.35
CA HIS A 270 -15.35 3.39 11.76
C HIS A 270 -13.87 3.57 12.14
N ASN A 271 -13.55 3.30 13.40
CA ASN A 271 -12.19 3.43 13.92
C ASN A 271 -11.68 2.07 14.34
N LYS A 272 -10.37 1.87 14.17
CA LYS A 272 -9.63 0.74 14.72
C LYS A 272 -8.55 1.29 15.64
N THR A 273 -8.41 0.69 16.82
CA THR A 273 -7.37 1.05 17.78
C THR A 273 -6.46 -0.14 17.96
N SER A 274 -5.16 0.06 17.73
CA SER A 274 -4.13 -0.92 18.03
C SER A 274 -3.50 -0.58 19.38
N LEU A 275 -3.37 -1.58 20.24
CA LEU A 275 -2.76 -1.44 21.56
C LEU A 275 -1.65 -2.47 21.71
N ILE A 276 -0.60 -2.05 22.41
CA ILE A 276 0.49 -2.93 22.85
C ILE A 276 0.53 -2.76 24.38
N PHE A 277 0.48 -3.86 25.11
CA PHE A 277 0.49 -3.86 26.56
C PHE A 277 1.20 -5.11 27.08
N SER A 278 1.89 -4.98 28.21
CA SER A 278 2.49 -6.12 28.89
C SER A 278 1.56 -6.66 29.98
N ILE A 279 1.58 -7.97 30.20
CA ILE A 279 0.88 -8.62 31.31
C ILE A 279 1.88 -9.32 32.24
N VAL A 280 1.54 -9.37 33.53
CA VAL A 280 2.25 -10.23 34.48
C VAL A 280 1.89 -11.67 34.16
N ASP A 281 2.90 -12.53 34.00
CA ASP A 281 2.70 -13.94 33.70
C ASP A 281 2.08 -14.67 34.90
N ARG A 282 0.75 -14.84 34.84
CA ARG A 282 -0.03 -15.62 35.78
C ARG A 282 -1.23 -16.25 35.06
N PRO A 283 -1.71 -17.42 35.52
CA PRO A 283 -2.94 -18.00 35.01
C PRO A 283 -4.10 -16.99 35.03
N GLY A 284 -4.81 -16.89 33.90
CA GLY A 284 -5.96 -15.98 33.74
C GLY A 284 -5.62 -14.52 33.41
N ALA A 285 -4.34 -14.11 33.38
CA ALA A 285 -3.97 -12.71 33.13
C ALA A 285 -4.55 -12.15 31.82
N LEU A 286 -4.41 -12.89 30.71
CA LEU A 286 -4.98 -12.47 29.43
C LEU A 286 -6.52 -12.51 29.45
N SER A 287 -7.12 -13.50 30.11
CA SER A 287 -8.58 -13.60 30.24
C SER A 287 -9.17 -12.37 30.93
N ASP A 288 -8.50 -11.87 31.97
CA ASP A 288 -8.93 -10.67 32.69
C ASP A 288 -8.89 -9.43 31.81
N VAL A 289 -7.87 -9.29 30.95
CA VAL A 289 -7.79 -8.21 29.97
C VAL A 289 -8.91 -8.32 28.92
N LEU A 290 -9.13 -9.51 28.36
CA LEU A 290 -10.17 -9.73 27.34
C LEU A 290 -11.59 -9.44 27.86
N LYS A 291 -11.85 -9.71 29.15
CA LYS A 291 -13.13 -9.37 29.81
C LYS A 291 -13.42 -7.87 29.79
N VAL A 292 -12.40 -7.00 29.82
CA VAL A 292 -12.58 -5.54 29.76
C VAL A 292 -13.23 -5.11 28.44
N PHE A 293 -12.83 -5.74 27.33
CA PHE A 293 -13.37 -5.48 26.00
C PHE A 293 -14.75 -6.09 25.80
N SER A 294 -14.91 -7.37 26.16
CA SER A 294 -16.18 -8.08 25.96
C SER A 294 -17.32 -7.49 26.80
N SER A 295 -17.06 -7.08 28.05
CA SER A 295 -18.05 -6.41 28.91
C SER A 295 -18.54 -5.06 28.37
N ARG A 296 -17.80 -4.46 27.43
CA ARG A 296 -18.15 -3.20 26.77
C ARG A 296 -18.62 -3.41 25.32
N ALA A 297 -18.84 -4.66 24.90
CA ALA A 297 -19.15 -5.02 23.52
C ALA A 297 -18.15 -4.45 22.49
N ILE A 298 -16.88 -4.34 22.88
CA ILE A 298 -15.80 -3.90 21.98
C ILE A 298 -15.26 -5.12 21.25
N ASN A 299 -15.46 -5.15 19.94
CA ASN A 299 -14.96 -6.24 19.10
C ASN A 299 -13.44 -6.18 18.94
N LEU A 300 -12.75 -7.31 19.09
CA LEU A 300 -11.32 -7.43 18.85
C LEU A 300 -11.08 -8.08 17.49
N THR A 301 -10.33 -7.40 16.62
CA THR A 301 -10.04 -7.92 15.27
C THR A 301 -8.70 -8.64 15.18
N LYS A 302 -7.84 -8.51 16.20
CA LYS A 302 -6.54 -9.17 16.27
C LYS A 302 -6.07 -9.27 17.71
N ILE A 303 -5.46 -10.40 18.05
CA ILE A 303 -4.68 -10.60 19.27
C ILE A 303 -3.43 -11.39 18.90
N GLU A 304 -2.28 -10.95 19.39
CA GLU A 304 -1.00 -11.60 19.17
C GLU A 304 -0.21 -11.52 20.47
N SER A 305 0.30 -12.64 20.97
CA SER A 305 1.09 -12.69 22.21
C SER A 305 2.56 -12.95 21.89
N ARG A 306 3.48 -12.21 22.50
CA ARG A 306 4.92 -12.44 22.36
C ARG A 306 5.68 -12.27 23.67
N PRO A 307 6.85 -12.91 23.82
CA PRO A 307 7.77 -12.61 24.92
C PRO A 307 8.31 -11.19 24.79
N SER A 308 8.39 -10.45 25.90
CA SER A 308 8.74 -9.01 25.94
C SER A 308 10.17 -8.70 25.48
N LYS A 309 11.04 -9.72 25.33
CA LYS A 309 12.49 -9.64 25.10
C LYS A 309 13.28 -8.76 26.11
N ARG A 310 12.60 -8.03 27.01
CA ARG A 310 13.18 -7.16 28.05
C ARG A 310 13.36 -7.87 29.39
N LYS A 311 12.45 -8.77 29.73
CA LYS A 311 12.52 -9.59 30.95
C LYS A 311 12.09 -11.02 30.64
N ALA A 312 12.78 -12.00 31.23
CA ALA A 312 12.41 -13.41 31.08
C ALA A 312 10.98 -13.63 31.58
N TRP A 313 10.18 -14.33 30.77
CA TRP A 313 8.79 -14.73 31.08
C TRP A 313 7.74 -13.62 31.13
N ASP A 314 8.08 -12.37 30.76
CA ASP A 314 7.06 -11.33 30.53
C ASP A 314 6.55 -11.41 29.09
N TYR A 315 5.25 -11.16 28.89
CA TYR A 315 4.60 -11.17 27.58
C TYR A 315 4.01 -9.80 27.21
N VAL A 316 3.99 -9.51 25.91
CA VAL A 316 3.47 -8.30 25.24
C VAL A 316 2.54 -8.69 24.10
#